data_AF-A0A1H6BN64-F1
#
_entry.id   AF-A0A1H6BN64-F1
#
_cell.length_a   1.000
_cell.length_b   1.000
_cell.length_c   1.000
_cell.angle_alpha   90.00
_cell.angle_beta   90.00
_cell.angle_gamma   90.00
#
_symmetry.space_group_name_H-M   'P 1'
#
loop_
_entity.id
_entity.type
_entity.pdbx_description
1 polymer ?
#
loop_
_entity_poly.entity_id
_entity_poly.type
_entity_poly.pdbx_seq_one_letter_code
_entity_poly.pdbx_strand_id
1 'polypeptide(L)'
;MINNLYKNTGKTLEQWIEIVKSQNFAKHGEIIKFLKEKHGFTHGFANLVAHKANKSDAGSFKNQNDLITKQYQNKEHFKLLYDKLISEIQNFWLKPIHFQKKQVGLKPSSSSKKPDQKKLFFIFD
;
A
#
# COMPACT_ATOMS: atom_id res chain seq x y z
N MET A 1 2.04 -6.00 8.41
CA MET A 1 2.27 -7.47 8.35
C MET A 1 3.58 -7.90 9.00
N ILE A 2 4.72 -7.28 8.66
CA ILE A 2 6.05 -7.64 9.23
C ILE A 2 6.08 -7.53 10.76
N ASN A 3 5.53 -6.45 11.35
CA ASN A 3 5.46 -6.32 12.81
C ASN A 3 4.66 -7.47 13.47
N ASN A 4 3.62 -7.96 12.81
CA ASN A 4 2.83 -9.08 13.32
C ASN A 4 3.55 -10.42 13.16
N LEU A 5 4.38 -10.57 12.12
CA LEU A 5 5.25 -11.74 11.97
C LEU A 5 6.18 -11.85 13.18
N TYR A 6 6.87 -10.76 13.55
CA TYR A 6 7.75 -10.74 14.72
C TYR A 6 6.99 -11.06 16.02
N LYS A 7 5.85 -10.40 16.26
CA LYS A 7 5.04 -10.64 17.46
C LYS A 7 4.58 -12.09 17.60
N ASN A 8 4.25 -12.76 16.49
CA ASN A 8 3.71 -14.12 16.52
C ASN A 8 4.79 -15.22 16.49
N THR A 9 5.98 -14.91 15.99
CA THR A 9 7.03 -15.93 15.74
C THR A 9 8.30 -15.69 16.54
N GLY A 10 8.45 -14.51 17.15
CA GLY A 10 9.63 -14.09 17.90
C GLY A 10 10.88 -13.84 17.05
N LYS A 11 10.77 -13.86 15.71
CA LYS A 11 11.91 -13.62 14.80
C LYS A 11 11.55 -12.60 13.73
N THR A 12 12.55 -11.85 13.30
CA THR A 12 12.38 -10.87 12.23
C THR A 12 12.20 -11.56 10.88
N LEU A 13 11.76 -10.81 9.87
CA LEU A 13 11.63 -11.33 8.52
C LEU A 13 12.99 -11.80 7.98
N GLU A 14 14.05 -11.06 8.26
CA GLU A 14 15.42 -11.33 7.80
C GLU A 14 15.94 -12.65 8.38
N GLN A 15 15.72 -12.87 9.68
CA GLN A 15 16.06 -14.13 10.35
C GLN A 15 15.31 -15.32 9.75
N TRP A 16 14.02 -15.14 9.43
CA TRP A 16 13.24 -16.19 8.77
C TRP A 16 13.73 -16.47 7.35
N ILE A 17 14.14 -15.45 6.61
CA ILE A 17 14.74 -15.61 5.28
C ILE A 17 16.04 -16.42 5.36
N GLU A 18 16.90 -16.15 6.35
CA GLU A 18 18.13 -16.93 6.57
C GLU A 18 17.85 -18.39 6.90
N ILE A 19 16.88 -18.64 7.80
CA ILE A 19 16.44 -20.01 8.15
C ILE A 19 15.93 -20.74 6.91
N VAL A 20 15.11 -20.10 6.07
CA VAL A 20 14.59 -20.73 4.86
C VAL A 20 15.70 -21.01 3.85
N LYS A 21 16.65 -20.08 3.69
CA LYS A 21 17.77 -20.26 2.76
C LYS A 21 18.73 -21.37 3.18
N SER A 22 18.90 -21.61 4.48
CA SER A 22 19.77 -22.69 4.97
C SER A 22 19.22 -24.10 4.68
N GLN A 23 17.91 -24.22 4.43
CA GLN A 23 17.28 -25.51 4.09
C GLN A 23 17.40 -25.89 2.61
N ASN A 24 17.81 -24.96 1.74
CA ASN A 24 18.03 -25.18 0.30
C ASN A 24 16.82 -25.79 -0.45
N PHE A 25 15.60 -25.31 -0.17
CA PHE A 25 14.38 -25.77 -0.85
C PHE A 25 14.39 -25.44 -2.34
N ALA A 26 13.89 -26.36 -3.17
CA ALA A 26 13.85 -26.20 -4.62
C ALA A 26 12.57 -25.48 -5.08
N LYS A 27 11.46 -25.68 -4.36
CA LYS A 27 10.14 -25.16 -4.75
C LYS A 27 9.58 -24.24 -3.68
N HIS A 28 8.86 -23.20 -4.12
CA HIS A 28 8.13 -22.29 -3.22
C HIS A 28 7.20 -23.04 -2.27
N GLY A 29 6.48 -24.05 -2.76
CA GLY A 29 5.56 -24.86 -1.96
C GLY A 29 6.24 -25.62 -0.81
N GLU A 30 7.52 -25.98 -0.95
CA GLU A 30 8.29 -26.66 0.11
C GLU A 30 8.59 -25.70 1.26
N ILE A 31 8.92 -24.44 0.94
CA ILE A 31 9.09 -23.38 1.94
C ILE A 31 7.79 -23.17 2.73
N ILE A 32 6.65 -23.10 2.02
CA ILE A 32 5.34 -22.94 2.65
C ILE A 32 5.03 -24.10 3.59
N LYS A 33 5.25 -25.34 3.12
CA LYS A 33 5.02 -26.55 3.91
C LYS A 33 5.91 -26.56 5.16
N PHE A 34 7.20 -26.29 5.01
CA PHE A 34 8.16 -26.21 6.11
C PHE A 34 7.74 -25.20 7.18
N LEU A 35 7.43 -23.95 6.78
CA LEU A 35 7.03 -22.91 7.73
C LEU A 35 5.71 -23.23 8.44
N LYS A 36 4.74 -23.83 7.73
CA LYS A 36 3.46 -24.23 8.33
C LYS A 36 3.63 -25.40 9.30
N GLU A 37 4.29 -26.46 8.87
CA GLU A 37 4.36 -27.72 9.64
C GLU A 37 5.39 -27.68 10.76
N LYS A 38 6.55 -27.03 10.55
CA LYS A 38 7.62 -26.99 11.54
C LYS A 38 7.57 -25.77 12.45
N HIS A 39 6.95 -24.68 11.99
CA HIS A 39 6.96 -23.41 12.71
C HIS A 39 5.55 -22.83 12.96
N GLY A 40 4.48 -23.54 12.60
CA GLY A 40 3.11 -23.16 12.93
C GLY A 40 2.62 -21.91 12.19
N PHE A 41 3.22 -21.57 11.05
CA PHE A 41 2.84 -20.36 10.32
C PHE A 41 1.42 -20.45 9.76
N THR A 42 0.72 -19.32 9.76
CA THR A 42 -0.45 -19.14 8.89
C THR A 42 -0.02 -19.03 7.43
N HIS A 43 -0.94 -19.27 6.49
CA HIS A 43 -0.62 -19.19 5.06
C HIS A 43 -0.05 -17.81 4.66
N GLY A 44 -0.60 -16.72 5.20
CA GLY A 44 -0.15 -15.36 4.89
C GLY A 44 1.30 -15.10 5.31
N PHE A 45 1.69 -15.51 6.52
CA PHE A 45 3.08 -15.38 6.97
C PHE A 45 4.02 -16.30 6.20
N ALA A 46 3.59 -17.52 5.89
CA ALA A 46 4.40 -18.46 5.11
C ALA A 46 4.65 -17.89 3.71
N ASN A 47 3.61 -17.38 3.04
CA ASN A 47 3.73 -16.75 1.73
C ASN A 47 4.62 -15.51 1.76
N LEU A 48 4.50 -14.65 2.78
CA LEU A 48 5.36 -13.48 2.93
C LEU A 48 6.84 -13.88 2.94
N VAL A 49 7.22 -14.79 3.84
CA VAL A 49 8.62 -15.20 4.00
C VAL A 49 9.11 -15.91 2.73
N ALA A 50 8.32 -16.81 2.16
CA ALA A 50 8.71 -17.53 0.95
C ALA A 50 8.94 -16.59 -0.24
N HIS A 51 8.05 -15.62 -0.47
CA HIS A 51 8.24 -14.65 -1.55
C HIS A 51 9.46 -13.77 -1.33
N LYS A 52 9.69 -13.31 -0.10
CA LYS A 52 10.85 -12.48 0.25
C LYS A 52 12.17 -13.25 0.18
N ALA A 53 12.19 -14.51 0.60
CA ALA A 53 13.35 -15.38 0.47
C ALA A 53 13.72 -15.61 -1.00
N ASN A 54 12.71 -15.84 -1.85
CA ASN A 54 12.87 -16.04 -3.30
C ASN A 54 13.01 -14.73 -4.10
N LYS A 55 12.93 -13.56 -3.46
CA LYS A 55 12.89 -12.24 -4.13
C LYS A 55 11.85 -12.15 -5.26
N SER A 56 10.73 -12.84 -5.09
CA SER A 56 9.67 -12.94 -6.11
C SER A 56 8.51 -11.97 -5.85
N ASP A 57 8.56 -11.21 -4.76
CA ASP A 57 7.61 -10.13 -4.53
C ASP A 57 7.89 -8.93 -5.45
N ALA A 58 6.84 -8.19 -5.81
CA ALA A 58 6.96 -7.02 -6.67
C ALA A 58 7.93 -5.96 -6.11
N GLY A 59 8.05 -5.85 -4.77
CA GLY A 59 8.95 -4.91 -4.11
C GLY A 59 10.44 -5.30 -4.17
N SER A 60 10.76 -6.53 -4.59
CA SER A 60 12.15 -6.98 -4.77
C SER A 60 12.74 -6.58 -6.14
N PHE A 61 11.93 -6.04 -7.05
CA PHE A 61 12.39 -5.61 -8.38
C PHE A 61 12.85 -4.15 -8.35
N LYS A 62 14.06 -3.90 -8.86
CA LYS A 62 14.66 -2.56 -8.91
C LYS A 62 13.97 -1.63 -9.90
N ASN A 63 13.47 -2.19 -11.01
CA ASN A 63 12.80 -1.44 -12.07
C ASN A 63 11.36 -1.96 -12.23
N GLN A 64 10.39 -1.09 -11.94
CA GLN A 64 8.98 -1.44 -12.06
C GLN A 64 8.55 -1.60 -13.53
N ASN A 65 9.24 -0.94 -14.48
CA ASN A 65 8.95 -1.10 -15.90
C ASN A 65 9.26 -2.53 -16.39
N ASP A 66 10.21 -3.22 -15.75
CA ASP A 66 10.52 -4.61 -16.05
C ASP A 66 9.36 -5.54 -15.66
N LEU A 67 8.63 -5.20 -14.59
CA LEU A 67 7.44 -5.96 -14.17
C LEU A 67 6.33 -5.86 -15.21
N ILE A 68 6.04 -4.64 -15.68
CA ILE A 68 5.04 -4.39 -16.72
C ILE A 68 5.43 -5.11 -18.00
N THR A 69 6.68 -4.99 -18.41
CA THR A 69 7.20 -5.64 -19.63
C THR A 69 7.06 -7.16 -19.56
N LYS A 70 7.45 -7.78 -18.44
CA LYS A 70 7.31 -9.23 -18.23
C LYS A 70 5.86 -9.68 -18.15
N GLN A 71 4.99 -8.90 -17.51
CA GLN A 71 3.57 -9.23 -17.34
C GLN A 71 2.83 -9.38 -18.69
N TYR A 72 3.22 -8.56 -19.68
CA TYR A 72 2.61 -8.55 -21.01
C TYR A 72 3.42 -9.26 -22.09
N GLN A 73 4.51 -9.94 -21.72
CA GLN A 73 5.28 -10.78 -22.65
C GLN A 73 4.39 -11.91 -23.20
N ASN A 74 4.37 -12.09 -24.52
CA ASN A 74 3.49 -13.01 -25.27
C ASN A 74 1.99 -12.67 -25.15
N LYS A 75 1.67 -11.47 -24.64
CA LYS A 75 0.32 -10.95 -24.38
C LYS A 75 0.22 -9.47 -24.79
N GLU A 76 0.92 -9.10 -25.86
CA GLU A 76 1.16 -7.72 -26.28
C GLU A 76 -0.15 -6.98 -26.59
N HIS A 77 -1.16 -7.71 -27.08
CA HIS A 77 -2.49 -7.16 -27.33
C HIS A 77 -3.17 -6.63 -26.05
N PHE A 78 -2.90 -7.21 -24.88
CA PHE A 78 -3.41 -6.68 -23.60
C PHE A 78 -2.63 -5.45 -23.13
N LYS A 79 -1.36 -5.31 -23.53
CA LYS A 79 -0.56 -4.12 -23.20
C LYS A 79 -1.16 -2.86 -23.80
N LEU A 80 -1.66 -2.93 -25.03
CA LEU A 80 -2.32 -1.79 -25.70
C LEU A 80 -3.54 -1.29 -24.91
N LEU A 81 -4.33 -2.22 -24.37
CA LEU A 81 -5.49 -1.88 -23.52
C LEU A 81 -5.02 -1.26 -22.20
N TYR A 82 -4.00 -1.84 -21.57
CA TYR A 82 -3.41 -1.29 -20.35
C TYR A 82 -2.90 0.15 -20.56
N ASP A 83 -2.13 0.39 -21.62
CA ASP A 83 -1.56 1.70 -21.93
C ASP A 83 -2.69 2.73 -22.16
N LYS A 84 -3.77 2.34 -22.86
CA LYS A 84 -4.96 3.19 -23.04
C LYS A 84 -5.64 3.52 -21.71
N LEU A 85 -5.86 2.53 -20.86
CA LEU A 85 -6.50 2.73 -19.56
C LEU A 85 -5.66 3.64 -18.66
N ILE A 86 -4.34 3.43 -18.59
CA ILE A 86 -3.44 4.26 -17.79
C ILE A 86 -3.47 5.71 -18.27
N SER A 87 -3.47 5.94 -19.59
CA SER A 87 -3.56 7.30 -20.15
C SER A 87 -4.86 7.99 -19.75
N GLU A 88 -6.01 7.33 -19.89
CA GLU A 88 -7.30 7.89 -19.50
C GLU A 88 -7.39 8.18 -18.00
N ILE A 89 -6.89 7.26 -17.17
CA ILE A 89 -6.83 7.42 -15.72
C ILE A 89 -5.96 8.63 -15.37
N GLN A 90 -4.76 8.75 -15.93
CA GLN A 90 -3.88 9.90 -15.69
C GLN A 90 -4.52 11.21 -16.13
N ASN A 91 -5.15 11.24 -17.30
CA ASN A 91 -5.89 12.41 -17.80
C ASN A 91 -7.05 12.79 -16.88
N PHE A 92 -7.71 11.81 -16.27
CA PHE A 92 -8.79 12.07 -15.31
C PHE A 92 -8.25 12.71 -14.01
N TRP A 93 -7.16 12.19 -13.45
CA TRP A 93 -6.58 12.69 -12.20
C TRP A 93 -5.85 14.03 -12.31
N LEU A 94 -5.35 14.37 -13.51
CA LEU A 94 -4.68 15.65 -13.77
C LEU A 94 -5.67 16.81 -13.97
N LYS A 95 -6.98 16.54 -14.06
CA LYS A 95 -7.99 17.59 -14.11
C LYS A 95 -8.16 18.21 -12.71
N PRO A 96 -7.86 19.51 -12.52
CA PRO A 96 -8.15 20.17 -11.25
C PRO A 96 -9.66 20.12 -11.00
N ILE A 97 -10.05 19.45 -9.92
CA ILE A 97 -11.44 19.40 -9.44
C ILE A 97 -11.80 20.82 -8.98
N HIS A 98 -12.51 21.56 -9.82
CA HIS A 98 -13.06 22.85 -9.45
C HIS A 98 -14.27 22.60 -8.55
N PHE A 99 -14.05 22.64 -7.23
CA PHE A 99 -15.13 22.62 -6.26
C PHE A 99 -15.87 23.97 -6.31
N GLN A 100 -16.95 24.03 -7.08
CA GLN A 100 -17.88 25.15 -7.02
C GLN A 100 -18.56 25.11 -5.65
N LYS A 101 -18.13 25.96 -4.71
CA LYS A 101 -18.90 26.21 -3.48
C LYS A 101 -20.21 26.85 -3.89
N LYS A 102 -21.29 26.08 -3.88
CA LYS A 102 -22.64 26.62 -3.99
C LYS A 102 -22.92 27.38 -2.70
N GLN A 103 -22.82 28.72 -2.73
CA GLN A 103 -23.32 29.55 -1.64
C GLN A 103 -24.85 29.41 -1.63
N VAL A 104 -25.37 28.59 -0.73
CA VAL A 104 -26.80 28.60 -0.42
C VAL A 104 -27.03 29.88 0.37
N GLY A 105 -27.62 30.89 -0.27
CA GLY A 105 -27.94 32.16 0.37
C GLY A 105 -28.93 31.92 1.51
N LEU A 106 -28.44 31.85 2.74
CA LEU A 106 -29.28 31.98 3.92
C LEU A 106 -29.70 33.45 4.01
N LYS A 107 -30.99 33.74 3.78
CA LYS A 107 -31.57 35.03 4.15
C LYS A 107 -31.31 35.25 5.65
N PRO A 108 -30.74 36.38 6.08
CA PRO A 108 -30.59 36.65 7.49
C PRO A 108 -31.98 36.81 8.13
N SER A 109 -32.33 35.92 9.06
CA SER A 109 -33.47 36.13 9.95
C SER A 109 -33.13 37.27 10.90
N SER A 110 -33.97 38.29 10.91
CA SER A 110 -33.86 39.47 11.75
C SER A 110 -34.08 39.14 13.23
N SER A 111 -33.02 38.74 13.95
CA SER A 111 -32.90 38.95 15.40
C SER A 111 -31.59 38.38 15.94
N SER A 112 -30.63 39.24 16.30
CA SER A 112 -29.90 39.15 17.59
C SER A 112 -28.76 40.17 17.62
N LYS A 113 -28.66 40.87 18.75
CA LYS A 113 -27.79 42.00 19.07
C LYS A 113 -26.29 41.69 18.88
N LYS A 114 -25.53 42.67 18.39
CA LYS A 114 -24.05 42.67 18.41
C LYS A 114 -23.56 42.72 19.87
N PRO A 115 -22.61 41.88 20.30
CA PRO A 115 -21.80 42.19 21.47
C PRO A 115 -20.55 42.99 21.09
N ASP A 116 -20.27 43.99 21.92
CA ASP A 116 -19.17 44.96 21.84
C ASP A 116 -17.78 44.32 21.72
N GLN A 117 -17.00 44.75 20.73
CA GLN A 117 -15.57 44.46 20.62
C GLN A 117 -14.77 45.40 21.53
N LYS A 118 -14.78 45.20 22.85
CA LYS A 118 -13.74 45.75 23.74
C LYS A 118 -13.49 44.81 24.92
N LYS A 119 -12.19 44.56 25.16
CA LYS A 119 -11.55 43.81 26.27
C LYS A 119 -11.39 42.30 26.06
N LEU A 120 -10.20 41.86 25.66
CA LEU A 120 -9.20 41.38 26.62
C LEU A 120 -7.83 41.32 25.94
N PHE A 121 -6.97 42.25 26.36
CA PHE A 121 -5.52 42.18 26.22
C PHE A 121 -4.98 41.16 27.24
N PHE A 122 -3.83 40.54 26.96
CA PHE A 122 -2.93 39.82 27.89
C PHE A 122 -3.45 38.43 28.39
N ILE A 123 -2.71 37.32 28.53
CA ILE A 123 -1.29 36.93 28.73
C ILE A 123 -1.21 35.44 28.24
N PHE A 124 -0.20 34.91 27.54
CA PHE A 124 1.03 34.34 28.09
C PHE A 124 1.96 33.83 26.97
N ASP A 125 3.25 34.13 27.15
CA ASP A 125 4.41 33.38 26.65
C ASP A 125 4.38 31.91 27.11
#